data_AF-A0A6N6JQP5-F1
#
_entry.id   AF-A0A6N6JQP5-F1
#
_cell.length_a   1.000
_cell.length_b   1.000
_cell.length_c   1.000
_cell.angle_alpha   90.00
_cell.angle_beta   90.00
_cell.angle_gamma   90.00
#
_symmetry.space_group_name_H-M   'P 1'
#
loop_
_entity.id
_entity.type
_entity.pdbx_description
1 polymer ?
#
loop_
_entity_poly.entity_id
_entity_poly.type
_entity_poly.pdbx_seq_one_letter_code
_entity_poly.pdbx_strand_id
1 'polypeptide(L)'
;MRLLGPLGLLVIEPKALVQHPAWRRIIAAEIDQREAHRLLLRRAADRFEAQGLSAGVPVTNQLNLFRHVKGERRRISDEGVKLKIDGSESPMTKSALVSALKSDPAGFSPSALLRPVIQNAIFPTLAYVGGQAEIAYHGLLKGLHRATQTFMPALFPRISMTLVQSSDMREFADLLAFRSRLQWRQNEAGVLFDTAERGVRASFAALKQDLGALAKPLASEVSRLEVKTLQSLTDVRGRVKREPLAVSKESAPAARLLERYFPEGELQERELTWLGEYARLGDKLLETVQGLPNIFDFRHHAAEV
;
A
#
# COMPACT_ATOMS: atom_id res chain seq x y z
N MET A 1 -11.39 16.56 -19.07
CA MET A 1 -11.23 17.80 -18.30
C MET A 1 -12.54 18.53 -17.96
N ARG A 2 -13.74 18.10 -18.38
CA ARG A 2 -14.99 18.88 -18.17
C ARG A 2 -15.34 19.18 -16.70
N LEU A 3 -15.13 18.24 -15.77
CA LEU A 3 -15.58 18.39 -14.38
C LEU A 3 -14.60 19.17 -13.49
N LEU A 4 -13.32 18.79 -13.52
CA LEU A 4 -12.30 19.39 -12.65
C LEU A 4 -11.42 20.43 -13.36
N GLY A 5 -11.65 20.64 -14.66
CA GLY A 5 -10.95 21.65 -15.45
C GLY A 5 -11.15 23.09 -14.95
N PRO A 6 -12.38 23.50 -14.57
CA PRO A 6 -12.61 24.82 -13.98
C PRO A 6 -11.83 25.08 -12.68
N LEU A 7 -11.42 24.01 -11.97
CA LEU A 7 -10.58 24.10 -10.76
C LEU A 7 -9.08 24.20 -11.07
N GLY A 8 -8.69 24.26 -12.35
CA GLY A 8 -7.29 24.32 -12.76
C GLY A 8 -6.53 23.00 -12.61
N LEU A 9 -7.23 21.86 -12.57
CA LEU A 9 -6.57 20.56 -12.42
C LEU A 9 -5.71 20.24 -13.65
N LEU A 10 -4.41 20.06 -13.42
CA LEU A 10 -3.48 19.54 -14.41
C LEU A 10 -3.43 18.01 -14.32
N VAL A 11 -3.74 17.35 -15.43
CA VAL A 11 -3.67 15.89 -15.54
C VAL A 11 -2.43 15.52 -16.33
N ILE A 12 -1.57 14.70 -15.73
CA ILE A 12 -0.30 14.29 -16.33
C ILE A 12 -0.29 12.79 -16.49
N GLU A 13 -0.16 12.32 -17.73
CA GLU A 13 0.03 10.91 -18.00
C GLU A 13 1.50 10.51 -17.68
N PRO A 14 1.76 9.49 -16.86
CA PRO A 14 3.12 9.11 -16.48
C PRO A 14 4.04 8.82 -17.67
N LYS A 15 3.51 8.32 -18.79
CA LYS A 15 4.28 8.05 -20.01
C LYS A 15 4.86 9.33 -20.63
N ALA A 16 4.18 10.47 -20.49
CA ALA A 16 4.68 11.75 -20.98
C ALA A 16 5.95 12.20 -20.24
N LEU A 17 6.18 11.68 -19.03
CA LEU A 17 7.32 12.04 -18.17
C LEU A 17 8.61 11.30 -18.50
N VAL A 18 8.55 10.26 -19.34
CA VAL A 18 9.69 9.43 -19.72
C VAL A 18 10.83 10.27 -20.34
N GLN A 19 10.48 11.34 -21.05
CA GLN A 19 11.46 12.21 -21.71
C GLN A 19 12.13 13.20 -20.75
N HIS A 20 11.58 13.39 -19.54
CA HIS A 20 12.19 14.31 -18.59
C HIS A 20 13.56 13.77 -18.13
N PRO A 21 14.63 14.59 -18.08
CA PRO A 21 15.97 14.11 -17.72
C PRO A 21 16.03 13.40 -16.36
N ALA A 22 15.21 13.85 -15.41
CA ALA A 22 15.11 13.22 -14.09
C ALA A 22 14.62 11.77 -14.13
N TRP A 23 13.79 11.38 -15.11
CA TRP A 23 13.34 9.99 -15.28
C TRP A 23 14.54 9.06 -15.45
N ARG A 24 15.39 9.34 -16.44
CA ARG A 24 16.60 8.55 -16.72
C ARG A 24 17.58 8.61 -15.56
N ARG A 25 17.77 9.79 -14.97
CA ARG A 25 18.70 9.99 -13.84
C ARG A 25 18.35 9.11 -12.64
N ILE A 26 17.09 9.12 -12.21
CA ILE A 26 16.64 8.36 -11.03
C ILE A 26 16.66 6.86 -11.29
N ILE A 27 16.23 6.40 -12.48
CA ILE A 27 16.29 4.98 -12.83
C ILE A 27 17.75 4.51 -12.94
N ALA A 28 18.64 5.30 -13.52
CA ALA A 28 20.06 4.97 -13.56
C ALA A 28 20.66 4.89 -12.15
N ALA A 29 20.31 5.82 -11.25
CA ALA A 29 20.73 5.77 -9.85
C ALA A 29 20.21 4.52 -9.13
N GLU A 30 18.95 4.11 -9.37
CA GLU A 30 18.40 2.86 -8.83
C GLU A 30 19.17 1.63 -9.31
N ILE A 31 19.54 1.56 -10.60
CA ILE A 31 20.34 0.44 -11.12
C ILE A 31 21.76 0.45 -10.52
N ASP A 32 22.35 1.64 -10.43
CA ASP A 32 23.73 1.86 -10.00
C ASP A 32 23.94 1.56 -8.52
N GLN A 33 23.03 2.05 -7.68
CA GLN A 33 23.07 2.04 -6.21
C GLN A 33 22.02 1.08 -5.59
N ARG A 34 21.53 0.10 -6.35
CA ARG A 34 20.45 -0.83 -5.94
C ARG A 34 20.62 -1.44 -4.55
N GLU A 35 21.84 -1.84 -4.20
CA GLU A 35 22.14 -2.44 -2.90
C GLU A 35 21.98 -1.44 -1.75
N ALA A 36 22.49 -0.21 -1.94
CA ALA A 36 22.35 0.87 -0.97
C ALA A 36 20.89 1.29 -0.81
N HIS A 37 20.16 1.43 -1.92
CA HIS A 37 18.72 1.74 -1.91
C HIS A 37 17.91 0.65 -1.19
N ARG A 38 18.17 -0.63 -1.50
CA ARG A 38 17.55 -1.77 -0.81
C ARG A 38 17.83 -1.74 0.69
N LEU A 39 19.08 -1.48 1.09
CA LEU A 39 19.45 -1.39 2.50
C LEU A 39 18.74 -0.24 3.22
N LEU A 40 18.60 0.93 2.57
CA LEU A 40 17.87 2.08 3.12
C LEU A 40 16.39 1.76 3.34
N LEU A 41 15.76 1.11 2.36
CA LEU A 41 14.37 0.66 2.46
C LEU A 41 14.20 -0.41 3.54
N ARG A 42 15.11 -1.39 3.61
CA ARG A 42 15.06 -2.47 4.61
C ARG A 42 15.19 -1.90 6.03
N ARG A 43 16.16 -1.02 6.27
CA ARG A 43 16.31 -0.35 7.58
C ARG A 43 15.08 0.45 7.97
N ALA A 44 14.38 1.08 7.01
CA ALA A 44 13.14 1.78 7.30
C ALA A 44 12.00 0.80 7.65
N ALA A 45 11.90 -0.31 6.92
CA ALA A 45 10.93 -1.37 7.19
C ALA A 45 11.18 -2.03 8.55
N ASP A 46 12.42 -2.34 8.90
CA ASP A 46 12.79 -2.92 10.21
C ASP A 46 12.38 -1.99 11.37
N ARG A 47 12.53 -0.67 11.20
CA ARG A 47 12.07 0.31 12.21
C ARG A 47 10.54 0.32 12.35
N PHE A 48 9.81 0.13 11.26
CA PHE A 48 8.35 0.03 11.30
C PHE A 48 7.95 -1.27 12.02
N GLU A 49 8.55 -2.39 11.64
CA GLU A 49 8.30 -3.70 12.25
C GLU A 49 8.60 -3.69 13.76
N ALA A 50 9.68 -3.04 14.20
CA ALA A 50 10.04 -2.87 15.61
C ALA A 50 9.00 -2.06 16.41
N GLN A 51 8.20 -1.23 15.75
CA GLN A 51 7.09 -0.47 16.35
C GLN A 51 5.73 -1.17 16.17
N GLY A 52 5.71 -2.40 15.64
CA GLY A 52 4.48 -3.12 15.32
C GLY A 52 3.73 -2.55 14.11
N LEU A 53 4.39 -1.74 13.28
CA LEU A 53 3.83 -1.13 12.07
C LEU A 53 4.23 -1.94 10.83
N SER A 54 3.39 -1.89 9.79
CA SER A 54 3.70 -2.45 8.48
C SER A 54 3.40 -1.43 7.39
N ALA A 55 4.32 -1.32 6.42
CA ALA A 55 4.17 -0.44 5.27
C ALA A 55 3.34 -1.06 4.13
N GLY A 56 2.95 -2.33 4.24
CA GLY A 56 2.15 -3.04 3.22
C GLY A 56 2.84 -3.30 1.88
N VAL A 57 4.10 -2.85 1.71
CA VAL A 57 4.91 -3.11 0.52
C VAL A 57 6.15 -3.89 0.93
N PRO A 58 6.37 -5.11 0.41
CA PRO A 58 7.52 -5.91 0.78
C PRO A 58 8.81 -5.31 0.20
N VAL A 59 9.84 -5.19 1.04
CA VAL A 59 11.21 -4.87 0.61
C VAL A 59 11.92 -6.18 0.30
N THR A 60 12.16 -6.45 -0.99
CA THR A 60 12.70 -7.72 -1.49
C THR A 60 14.08 -7.54 -2.13
N ASN A 61 14.64 -8.63 -2.67
CA ASN A 61 15.88 -8.60 -3.45
C ASN A 61 15.67 -8.09 -4.89
N GLN A 62 14.52 -7.49 -5.19
CA GLN A 62 14.18 -6.96 -6.52
C GLN A 62 14.54 -5.48 -6.59
N LEU A 63 14.85 -5.01 -7.81
CA LEU A 63 14.96 -3.58 -8.06
C LEU A 63 13.57 -2.95 -7.94
N ASN A 64 13.53 -1.66 -7.60
CA ASN A 64 12.29 -0.87 -7.60
C ASN A 64 11.86 -0.47 -9.03
N LEU A 65 12.12 -1.35 -10.00
CA LEU A 65 11.97 -1.15 -11.43
C LEU A 65 11.37 -2.39 -12.09
N PHE A 66 10.73 -2.14 -13.22
CA PHE A 66 10.26 -3.15 -14.14
C PHE A 66 10.75 -2.84 -15.55
N ARG A 67 11.03 -3.88 -16.34
CA ARG A 67 11.30 -3.79 -17.77
C ARG A 67 10.06 -4.22 -18.54
N HIS A 68 9.73 -3.49 -19.60
CA HIS A 68 8.67 -3.84 -20.53
C HIS A 68 9.30 -4.64 -21.66
N VAL A 69 8.92 -5.91 -21.80
CA VAL A 69 9.44 -6.82 -22.84
C VAL A 69 8.23 -7.39 -23.58
N LYS A 70 8.15 -7.16 -24.89
CA LYS A 70 7.01 -7.59 -25.73
C LYS A 70 5.64 -7.16 -25.18
N GLY A 71 5.57 -5.95 -24.61
CA GLY A 71 4.33 -5.39 -24.01
C GLY A 71 4.05 -5.83 -22.57
N GLU A 72 4.85 -6.73 -22.01
CA GLU A 72 4.65 -7.23 -20.66
C GLU A 72 5.58 -6.57 -19.65
N ARG A 73 5.03 -6.20 -18.50
CA ARG A 73 5.78 -5.59 -17.39
C ARG A 73 6.43 -6.68 -16.54
N ARG A 74 7.73 -6.89 -16.73
CA ARG A 74 8.54 -7.92 -16.06
C ARG A 74 9.35 -7.33 -14.90
N ARG A 75 9.45 -8.06 -13.79
CA ARG A 75 10.29 -7.69 -12.64
C ARG A 75 11.77 -7.82 -13.00
N ILE A 76 12.59 -7.03 -12.32
CA ILE A 76 14.06 -7.13 -12.38
C ILE A 76 14.56 -7.57 -11.00
N SER A 77 15.13 -8.76 -10.92
CA SER A 77 15.69 -9.34 -9.70
C SER A 77 17.20 -9.14 -9.65
N ASP A 78 17.72 -8.83 -8.47
CA ASP A 78 19.15 -8.66 -8.23
C ASP A 78 19.77 -9.99 -7.80
N GLU A 79 20.58 -10.60 -8.66
CA GLU A 79 21.33 -11.82 -8.38
C GLU A 79 22.84 -11.49 -8.23
N GLY A 80 23.16 -10.29 -7.76
CA GLY A 80 24.51 -9.80 -7.53
C GLY A 80 25.14 -9.22 -8.80
N VAL A 81 26.02 -9.98 -9.46
CA VAL A 81 26.69 -9.54 -10.71
C VAL A 81 25.70 -9.48 -11.89
N LYS A 82 24.67 -10.31 -11.84
CA LYS A 82 23.66 -10.48 -12.88
C LYS A 82 22.30 -9.95 -12.41
N LEU A 83 21.56 -9.33 -13.33
CA LEU A 83 20.22 -8.82 -13.14
C LEU A 83 19.27 -9.66 -13.99
N LYS A 84 18.37 -10.39 -13.34
CA LYS A 84 17.44 -11.29 -14.02
C LYS A 84 16.13 -10.57 -14.32
N ILE A 85 15.71 -10.61 -15.59
CA ILE A 85 14.39 -10.14 -15.99
C ILE A 85 13.46 -11.35 -16.05
N ASP A 86 12.32 -11.28 -15.36
CA ASP A 86 11.38 -12.40 -15.32
C ASP A 86 10.92 -12.80 -16.73
N GLY A 87 11.09 -14.07 -17.08
CA GLY A 87 10.77 -14.61 -18.41
C GLY A 87 11.77 -14.27 -19.51
N SER A 88 12.93 -13.70 -19.19
CA SER A 88 14.07 -13.62 -20.09
C SER A 88 15.01 -14.80 -19.86
N GLU A 89 15.49 -15.41 -20.94
CA GLU A 89 16.46 -16.52 -20.89
C GLU A 89 17.88 -16.04 -20.54
N SER A 90 18.17 -14.76 -20.76
CA SER A 90 19.51 -14.20 -20.59
C SER A 90 19.52 -13.10 -19.54
N PRO A 91 20.23 -13.28 -18.40
CA PRO A 91 20.41 -12.21 -17.43
C PRO A 91 21.25 -11.07 -18.00
N MET A 92 20.96 -9.85 -17.56
CA MET A 92 21.69 -8.65 -17.97
C MET A 92 22.77 -8.28 -16.96
N THR A 93 23.85 -7.67 -17.42
CA THR A 93 24.77 -6.95 -16.52
C THR A 93 24.19 -5.58 -16.18
N LYS A 94 24.72 -4.97 -15.10
CA LYS A 94 24.44 -3.56 -14.77
C LYS A 94 24.69 -2.63 -15.97
N SER A 95 25.83 -2.78 -16.65
CA SER A 95 26.18 -1.93 -17.81
C SER A 95 25.21 -2.12 -18.98
N ALA A 96 24.79 -3.37 -19.25
CA ALA A 96 23.80 -3.65 -20.29
C ALA A 96 22.43 -3.03 -19.95
N LEU A 97 22.00 -3.10 -18.69
CA LEU A 97 20.72 -2.52 -18.27
C LEU A 97 20.73 -0.98 -18.35
N VAL A 98 21.83 -0.35 -17.97
CA VAL A 98 22.03 1.11 -18.14
C VAL A 98 22.06 1.50 -19.62
N SER A 99 22.70 0.68 -20.48
CA SER A 99 22.69 0.91 -21.93
C SER A 99 21.27 0.82 -22.50
N ALA A 100 20.50 -0.20 -22.08
CA ALA A 100 19.10 -0.34 -22.45
C ALA A 100 18.23 0.84 -21.99
N LEU A 101 18.48 1.39 -20.80
CA LEU A 101 17.80 2.59 -20.32
C LEU A 101 18.12 3.83 -21.18
N LYS A 102 19.35 3.94 -21.69
CA LYS A 102 19.75 5.05 -22.56
C LYS A 102 19.07 4.97 -23.93
N SER A 103 18.98 3.76 -24.49
CA SER A 103 18.37 3.55 -25.81
C SER A 103 16.84 3.55 -25.78
N ASP A 104 16.24 2.96 -24.74
CA ASP A 104 14.79 2.86 -24.58
C ASP A 104 14.37 3.12 -23.12
N PRO A 105 14.22 4.39 -22.72
CA PRO A 105 13.75 4.74 -21.38
C PRO A 105 12.26 4.42 -21.16
N ALA A 106 11.47 4.34 -22.23
CA ALA A 106 10.04 4.11 -22.18
C ALA A 106 9.69 2.68 -21.78
N GLY A 107 10.54 1.72 -22.12
CA GLY A 107 10.33 0.36 -21.65
C GLY A 107 10.81 0.12 -20.22
N PHE A 108 11.07 1.15 -19.40
CA PHE A 108 11.24 1.02 -17.96
C PHE A 108 10.04 1.62 -17.24
N SER A 109 9.65 1.05 -16.10
CA SER A 109 8.66 1.68 -15.24
C SER A 109 9.00 1.48 -13.76
N PRO A 110 8.77 2.48 -12.90
CA PRO A 110 9.05 2.37 -11.47
C PRO A 110 8.06 1.44 -10.76
N SER A 111 8.48 0.90 -9.62
CA SER A 111 7.57 0.32 -8.62
C SER A 111 6.86 1.40 -7.80
N ALA A 112 5.96 1.00 -6.90
CA ALA A 112 5.32 1.91 -5.94
C ALA A 112 6.34 2.69 -5.09
N LEU A 113 7.52 2.11 -4.81
CA LEU A 113 8.56 2.75 -3.98
C LEU A 113 9.39 3.78 -4.76
N LEU A 114 9.67 3.54 -6.04
CA LEU A 114 10.48 4.48 -6.84
C LEU A 114 9.64 5.55 -7.54
N ARG A 115 8.35 5.30 -7.79
CA ARG A 115 7.46 6.24 -8.49
C ARG A 115 7.40 7.61 -7.79
N PRO A 116 7.23 7.73 -6.46
CA PRO A 116 7.23 9.02 -5.77
C PRO A 116 8.58 9.74 -5.88
N VAL A 117 9.68 9.00 -5.90
CA VAL A 117 11.02 9.57 -6.03
C VAL A 117 11.22 10.19 -7.41
N ILE A 118 10.78 9.51 -8.47
CA ILE A 118 10.78 10.07 -9.83
C ILE A 118 9.85 11.29 -9.89
N GLN A 119 8.64 11.20 -9.34
CA GLN A 119 7.69 12.31 -9.30
C GLN A 119 8.32 13.57 -8.66
N ASN A 120 8.96 13.42 -7.50
CA ASN A 120 9.57 14.56 -6.78
C ASN A 120 10.92 15.01 -7.36
N ALA A 121 11.50 14.22 -8.28
CA ALA A 121 12.63 14.66 -9.10
C ALA A 121 12.20 15.49 -10.31
N ILE A 122 10.95 15.34 -10.76
CA ILE A 122 10.38 16.04 -11.90
C ILE A 122 9.62 17.28 -11.44
N PHE A 123 8.82 17.15 -10.39
CA PHE A 123 7.96 18.21 -9.89
C PHE A 123 8.45 18.78 -8.56
N PRO A 124 8.31 20.09 -8.33
CA PRO A 124 8.49 20.70 -7.03
C PRO A 124 7.26 20.38 -6.14
N THR A 125 7.11 19.12 -5.76
CA THR A 125 5.95 18.64 -4.99
C THR A 125 5.98 19.18 -3.56
N LEU A 126 5.02 20.05 -3.22
CA LEU A 126 4.82 20.51 -1.84
C LEU A 126 4.28 19.40 -0.94
N ALA A 127 3.21 18.74 -1.39
CA ALA A 127 2.54 17.68 -0.65
C ALA A 127 2.14 16.52 -1.57
N TYR A 128 2.24 15.30 -1.05
CA TYR A 128 1.70 14.09 -1.67
C TYR A 128 0.36 13.76 -1.01
N VAL A 129 -0.72 13.82 -1.79
CA VAL A 129 -2.06 13.43 -1.33
C VAL A 129 -2.28 11.95 -1.64
N GLY A 130 -2.42 11.11 -0.62
CA GLY A 130 -2.46 9.65 -0.78
C GLY A 130 -3.41 8.94 0.18
N GLY A 131 -3.85 7.74 -0.21
CA GLY A 131 -4.59 6.86 0.70
C GLY A 131 -3.72 6.34 1.85
N GLN A 132 -4.34 5.78 2.89
CA GLN A 132 -3.64 5.26 4.08
C GLN A 132 -2.49 4.29 3.73
N ALA A 133 -2.73 3.35 2.80
CA ALA A 133 -1.71 2.41 2.32
C ALA A 133 -0.53 3.12 1.63
N GLU A 134 -0.80 4.24 0.93
CA GLU A 134 0.24 5.01 0.26
C GLU A 134 1.07 5.82 1.24
N ILE A 135 0.43 6.46 2.22
CA ILE A 135 1.10 7.18 3.30
C ILE A 135 2.02 6.22 4.07
N ALA A 136 1.57 5.00 4.33
CA ALA A 136 2.35 3.98 5.02
C ALA A 136 3.66 3.64 4.29
N TYR A 137 3.63 3.32 3.00
CA TYR A 137 4.86 3.02 2.26
C TYR A 137 5.72 4.26 1.97
N HIS A 138 5.13 5.46 1.88
CA HIS A 138 5.90 6.70 1.76
C HIS A 138 6.81 6.92 2.97
N GLY A 139 6.41 6.46 4.16
CA GLY A 139 7.25 6.47 5.36
C GLY A 139 8.59 5.74 5.19
N LEU A 140 8.69 4.80 4.25
CA LEU A 140 9.93 4.08 3.95
C LEU A 140 10.92 4.93 3.11
N LEU A 141 10.43 5.94 2.40
CA LEU A 141 11.16 6.56 1.27
C LEU A 141 12.14 7.65 1.70
N LYS A 142 12.17 8.05 2.97
CA LYS A 142 13.05 9.14 3.46
C LYS A 142 14.52 8.93 3.10
N GLY A 143 15.02 7.70 3.25
CA GLY A 143 16.39 7.35 2.87
C GLY A 143 16.63 7.42 1.36
N LEU A 144 15.65 6.95 0.58
CA LEU A 144 15.73 6.93 -0.88
C LEU A 144 15.70 8.34 -1.48
N HIS A 145 14.89 9.25 -0.92
CA HIS A 145 14.89 10.67 -1.29
C HIS A 145 16.26 11.32 -1.06
N ARG A 146 16.89 11.08 0.10
CA ARG A 146 18.23 11.58 0.39
C ARG A 146 19.29 11.03 -0.57
N ALA A 147 19.27 9.72 -0.83
CA ALA A 147 20.24 9.06 -1.71
C ALA A 147 20.14 9.56 -3.18
N THR A 148 18.93 9.91 -3.62
CA THR A 148 18.67 10.38 -4.99
C THR A 148 18.67 11.91 -5.14
N GLN A 149 18.97 12.63 -4.06
CA GLN A 149 18.96 14.09 -3.99
C GLN A 149 17.61 14.68 -4.42
N THR A 150 16.53 14.10 -3.92
CA THR A 150 15.16 14.59 -4.15
C THR A 150 14.53 15.00 -2.84
N PHE A 151 13.55 15.90 -2.90
CA PHE A 151 12.80 16.31 -1.72
C PHE A 151 11.72 15.27 -1.38
N MET A 152 11.57 14.96 -0.09
CA MET A 152 10.42 14.21 0.41
C MET A 152 9.29 15.19 0.73
N PRO A 153 8.16 15.15 0.01
CA PRO A 153 7.06 16.08 0.20
C PRO A 153 6.37 15.85 1.54
N ALA A 154 5.59 16.83 1.99
CA ALA A 154 4.65 16.61 3.09
C ALA A 154 3.67 15.50 2.70
N LEU A 155 3.44 14.55 3.59
CA LEU A 155 2.46 13.49 3.35
C LEU A 155 1.09 13.97 3.85
N PHE A 156 0.13 14.03 2.94
CA PHE A 156 -1.22 14.51 3.23
C PHE A 156 -2.22 13.37 3.00
N PRO A 157 -2.81 12.79 4.07
CA PRO A 157 -3.86 11.80 3.90
C PRO A 157 -5.00 12.37 3.07
N ARG A 158 -5.41 11.66 2.02
CA ARG A 158 -6.61 12.06 1.27
C ARG A 158 -7.83 12.00 2.18
N ILE A 159 -8.80 12.85 1.91
CA ILE A 159 -10.11 12.80 2.57
C ILE A 159 -10.70 11.40 2.36
N SER A 160 -11.23 10.84 3.44
CA SER A 160 -11.99 9.59 3.41
C SER A 160 -13.43 9.89 3.79
N MET A 161 -14.40 9.50 2.97
CA MET A 161 -15.81 9.78 3.23
C MET A 161 -16.76 8.67 2.80
N THR A 162 -17.94 8.69 3.39
CA THR A 162 -19.12 7.94 2.94
C THR A 162 -20.23 8.93 2.62
N LEU A 163 -20.84 8.80 1.45
CA LEU A 163 -22.02 9.55 1.05
C LEU A 163 -23.26 8.89 1.69
N VAL A 164 -24.00 9.65 2.48
CA VAL A 164 -25.10 9.16 3.32
C VAL A 164 -26.38 9.91 2.98
N GLN A 165 -27.48 9.20 2.80
CA GLN A 165 -28.78 9.84 2.58
C GLN A 165 -29.22 10.59 3.82
N SER A 166 -29.83 11.78 3.66
CA SER A 166 -30.37 12.57 4.77
C SER A 166 -31.25 11.76 5.74
N SER A 167 -32.03 10.79 5.22
CA SER A 167 -32.90 9.93 6.03
C SER A 167 -32.16 9.01 6.99
N ASP A 168 -30.90 8.69 6.69
CA ASP A 168 -30.11 7.67 7.39
C ASP A 168 -28.99 8.30 8.24
N MET A 169 -28.86 9.63 8.24
CA MET A 169 -27.72 10.33 8.85
C MET A 169 -27.56 10.04 10.36
N ARG A 170 -28.67 9.97 11.10
CA ARG A 170 -28.63 9.71 12.55
C ARG A 170 -28.16 8.28 12.83
N GLU A 171 -28.79 7.31 12.19
CA GLU A 171 -28.50 5.89 12.34
C GLU A 171 -27.10 5.55 11.83
N PHE A 172 -26.64 6.23 10.76
CA PHE A 172 -25.28 6.08 10.26
C PHE A 172 -24.22 6.61 11.25
N ALA A 173 -24.49 7.73 11.93
CA ALA A 173 -23.58 8.26 12.96
C ALA A 173 -23.39 7.25 14.11
N ASP A 174 -24.48 6.64 14.57
CA ASP A 174 -24.42 5.58 15.58
C ASP A 174 -23.67 4.34 15.07
N LEU A 175 -23.90 3.95 13.82
CA LEU A 175 -23.21 2.84 13.17
C LEU A 175 -21.69 3.10 13.04
N LEU A 176 -21.29 4.32 12.69
CA LEU A 176 -19.89 4.70 12.55
C LEU A 176 -19.17 4.72 13.90
N ALA A 177 -19.84 5.20 14.96
CA ALA A 177 -19.34 5.16 16.32
C ALA A 177 -19.17 3.70 16.80
N PHE A 178 -20.14 2.85 16.51
CA PHE A 178 -20.09 1.42 16.80
C PHE A 178 -18.95 0.72 16.04
N ARG A 179 -18.84 0.93 14.72
CA ARG A 179 -17.77 0.37 13.88
C ARG A 179 -16.39 0.84 14.33
N SER A 180 -16.25 2.11 14.73
CA SER A 180 -14.98 2.65 15.22
C SER A 180 -14.53 1.96 16.53
N ARG A 181 -15.48 1.71 17.47
CA ARG A 181 -15.21 0.94 18.69
C ARG A 181 -14.84 -0.51 18.38
N LEU A 182 -15.48 -1.12 17.38
CA LEU A 182 -15.16 -2.48 16.94
C LEU A 182 -13.79 -2.56 16.25
N GLN A 183 -13.48 -1.61 15.38
CA GLN A 183 -12.21 -1.54 14.67
C GLN A 183 -11.06 -1.29 15.66
N TRP A 184 -11.27 -0.48 16.69
CA TRP A 184 -10.34 -0.34 17.82
C TRP A 184 -10.08 -1.68 18.50
N ARG A 185 -11.13 -2.42 18.88
CA ARG A 185 -11.00 -3.76 19.48
C ARG A 185 -10.33 -4.77 18.55
N GLN A 186 -10.59 -4.69 17.24
CA GLN A 186 -9.92 -5.52 16.24
C GLN A 186 -8.45 -5.14 16.05
N ASN A 187 -8.09 -3.87 16.18
CA ASN A 187 -6.71 -3.42 16.14
C ASN A 187 -5.95 -3.88 17.40
N GLU A 188 -6.55 -3.79 18.59
CA GLU A 188 -6.00 -4.36 19.82
C GLU A 188 -5.81 -5.88 19.68
N ALA A 189 -6.83 -6.60 19.20
CA ALA A 189 -6.71 -8.02 18.90
C ALA A 189 -5.63 -8.28 17.84
N GLY A 190 -5.52 -7.43 16.81
CA GLY A 190 -4.51 -7.50 15.77
C GLY A 190 -3.09 -7.42 16.34
N VAL A 191 -2.84 -6.46 17.23
CA VAL A 191 -1.55 -6.31 17.93
C VAL A 191 -1.25 -7.55 18.78
N LEU A 192 -2.25 -8.12 19.45
CA LEU A 192 -2.10 -9.37 20.21
C LEU A 192 -1.75 -10.54 19.28
N PHE A 193 -2.44 -10.70 18.14
CA PHE A 193 -2.15 -11.74 17.16
C PHE A 193 -0.76 -11.57 16.54
N ASP A 194 -0.36 -10.36 16.18
CA ASP A 194 0.96 -10.09 15.62
C ASP A 194 2.07 -10.37 16.65
N THR A 195 1.81 -10.07 17.94
CA THR A 195 2.72 -10.40 19.05
C THR A 195 2.83 -11.91 19.25
N ALA A 196 1.69 -12.62 19.24
CA ALA A 196 1.64 -14.07 19.34
C ALA A 196 2.34 -14.74 18.15
N GLU A 197 2.13 -14.25 16.92
CA GLU A 197 2.77 -14.77 15.71
C GLU A 197 4.29 -14.62 15.78
N ARG A 198 4.79 -13.44 16.20
CA ARG A 198 6.22 -13.23 16.41
C ARG A 198 6.80 -14.18 17.46
N GLY A 199 6.11 -14.36 18.59
CA GLY A 199 6.52 -15.30 19.64
C GLY A 199 6.59 -16.74 19.14
N VAL A 200 5.59 -17.18 18.37
CA VAL A 200 5.54 -18.52 17.77
C VAL A 200 6.70 -18.71 16.80
N ARG A 201 6.93 -17.77 15.88
CA ARG A 201 8.06 -17.83 14.94
C ARG A 201 9.41 -17.89 15.65
N ALA A 202 9.59 -17.09 16.71
CA ALA A 202 10.82 -17.09 17.50
C ALA A 202 11.05 -18.47 18.17
N SER A 203 10.01 -19.05 18.79
CA SER A 203 10.09 -20.39 19.40
C SER A 203 10.39 -21.48 18.37
N PHE A 204 9.75 -21.46 17.20
CA PHE A 204 10.04 -22.41 16.13
C PHE A 204 11.45 -22.22 15.54
N ALA A 205 11.94 -20.99 15.43
CA ALA A 205 13.31 -20.73 14.98
C ALA A 205 14.35 -21.31 15.96
N ALA A 206 14.17 -21.11 17.27
CA ALA A 206 15.01 -21.70 18.30
C ALA A 206 14.99 -23.23 18.24
N LEU A 207 13.79 -23.83 18.15
CA LEU A 207 13.64 -25.29 18.07
C LEU A 207 14.30 -25.88 16.82
N LYS A 208 14.23 -25.19 15.67
CA LYS A 208 14.93 -25.62 14.44
C LYS A 208 16.45 -25.55 14.59
N GLN A 209 16.96 -24.55 15.30
CA GLN A 209 18.38 -24.42 15.57
C GLN A 209 18.87 -25.58 16.46
N ASP A 210 18.15 -25.86 17.55
CA ASP A 210 18.50 -26.92 18.50
C ASP A 210 18.41 -28.32 17.87
N LEU A 211 17.32 -28.61 17.16
CA LEU A 211 17.13 -29.93 16.52
C LEU A 211 17.92 -30.10 15.23
N GLY A 212 18.20 -29.02 14.51
CA GLY A 212 19.04 -29.03 13.31
C GLY A 212 20.48 -29.45 13.60
N ALA A 213 20.96 -29.21 14.83
CA ALA A 213 22.25 -29.70 15.30
C ALA A 213 22.27 -31.22 15.57
N LEU A 214 21.10 -31.83 15.80
CA LEU A 214 20.96 -33.26 16.14
C LEU A 214 20.62 -34.13 14.94
N ALA A 215 19.68 -33.72 14.08
CA ALA A 215 19.32 -34.45 12.85
C ALA A 215 18.56 -33.58 11.84
N LYS A 216 19.09 -33.46 10.61
CA LYS A 216 18.48 -32.66 9.51
C LYS A 216 17.01 -33.00 9.19
N PRO A 217 16.54 -34.27 9.20
CA PRO A 217 15.15 -34.58 8.92
C PRO A 217 14.14 -33.93 9.88
N LEU A 218 14.51 -33.74 11.14
CA LEU A 218 13.63 -33.16 12.17
C LEU A 218 13.34 -31.68 11.89
N ALA A 219 14.28 -30.93 11.31
CA ALA A 219 14.06 -29.53 10.95
C ALA A 219 12.93 -29.35 9.92
N SER A 220 12.73 -30.34 9.04
CA SER A 220 11.66 -30.33 8.05
C SER A 220 10.29 -30.56 8.68
N GLU A 221 10.21 -31.42 9.69
CA GLU A 221 8.98 -31.68 10.47
C GLU A 221 8.58 -30.48 11.32
N VAL A 222 9.56 -29.87 12.00
CA VAL A 222 9.37 -28.63 12.77
C VAL A 222 8.86 -27.49 11.86
N SER A 223 9.38 -27.39 10.64
CA SER A 223 8.91 -26.40 9.67
C SER A 223 7.47 -26.63 9.23
N ARG A 224 7.04 -27.89 9.03
CA ARG A 224 5.64 -28.22 8.73
C ARG A 224 4.73 -27.88 9.91
N LEU A 225 5.16 -28.14 11.13
CA LEU A 225 4.41 -27.80 12.33
C LEU A 225 4.26 -26.28 12.50
N GLU A 226 5.34 -25.52 12.27
CA GLU A 226 5.30 -24.05 12.27
C GLU A 226 4.22 -23.52 11.32
N VAL A 227 4.23 -23.98 10.06
CA VAL A 227 3.25 -23.56 9.05
C VAL A 227 1.82 -23.85 9.52
N LYS A 228 1.56 -25.03 10.08
CA LYS A 228 0.22 -25.41 10.57
C LYS A 228 -0.24 -24.56 11.76
N THR A 229 0.66 -24.26 12.70
CA THR A 229 0.36 -23.41 13.85
C THR A 229 0.06 -21.98 13.41
N LEU A 230 0.87 -21.43 12.50
CA LEU A 230 0.64 -20.09 11.95
C LEU A 230 -0.67 -20.01 11.15
N GLN A 231 -1.00 -21.06 10.39
CA GLN A 231 -2.29 -21.16 9.72
C GLN A 231 -3.45 -21.16 10.72
N SER A 232 -3.33 -21.94 11.81
CA SER A 232 -4.38 -22.01 12.84
C SER A 232 -4.58 -20.66 13.54
N LEU A 233 -3.50 -19.93 13.82
CA LEU A 233 -3.57 -18.55 14.33
C LEU A 233 -4.25 -17.60 13.33
N THR A 234 -3.97 -17.76 12.04
CA THR A 234 -4.61 -16.99 10.97
C THR A 234 -6.11 -17.27 10.91
N ASP A 235 -6.52 -18.53 11.07
CA ASP A 235 -7.93 -18.93 11.06
C ASP A 235 -8.68 -18.34 12.26
N VAL A 236 -8.09 -18.38 13.47
CA VAL A 236 -8.66 -17.76 14.68
C VAL A 236 -8.75 -16.25 14.52
N ARG A 237 -7.70 -15.60 14.01
CA ARG A 237 -7.71 -14.16 13.69
C ARG A 237 -8.83 -13.81 12.72
N GLY A 238 -9.08 -14.67 11.73
CA GLY A 238 -10.19 -14.53 10.78
C GLY A 238 -11.58 -14.59 11.42
N ARG A 239 -11.76 -15.36 12.50
CA ARG A 239 -13.02 -15.45 13.25
C ARG A 239 -13.30 -14.16 14.06
N VAL A 240 -12.28 -13.62 14.72
CA VAL A 240 -12.38 -12.34 15.47
C VAL A 240 -12.79 -11.18 14.55
N LYS A 241 -12.34 -11.17 13.29
CA LYS A 241 -12.76 -10.16 12.31
C LYS A 241 -14.24 -10.25 11.93
N ARG A 242 -14.85 -11.45 12.01
CA ARG A 242 -16.23 -11.74 11.57
C ARG A 242 -17.27 -11.56 12.69
N GLU A 243 -16.86 -11.75 13.94
CA GLU A 243 -17.76 -11.75 15.11
C GLU A 243 -18.47 -10.39 15.37
N PRO A 244 -17.82 -9.22 15.19
CA PRO A 244 -18.48 -7.92 15.31
C PRO A 244 -19.57 -7.62 14.27
N LEU A 245 -19.39 -8.11 13.05
CA LEU A 245 -20.36 -7.94 11.97
C LEU A 245 -21.62 -8.76 12.25
N ALA A 246 -21.50 -9.88 12.97
CA ALA A 246 -22.64 -10.71 13.37
C ALA A 246 -23.54 -10.04 14.41
N VAL A 247 -22.98 -9.32 15.38
CA VAL A 247 -23.76 -8.61 16.43
C VAL A 247 -24.60 -7.47 15.84
N SER A 248 -24.16 -6.84 14.74
CA SER A 248 -24.96 -5.83 14.03
C SER A 248 -26.13 -6.40 13.22
N LYS A 249 -26.08 -7.70 12.87
CA LYS A 249 -27.14 -8.36 12.10
C LYS A 249 -28.41 -8.60 12.92
N GLU A 250 -28.33 -8.49 14.25
CA GLU A 250 -29.48 -8.72 15.14
C GLU A 250 -30.52 -7.58 15.12
N SER A 251 -30.19 -6.42 14.52
CA SER A 251 -31.19 -5.41 14.15
C SER A 251 -31.28 -5.28 12.62
N ALA A 252 -32.43 -5.64 12.05
CA ALA A 252 -32.71 -5.50 10.61
C ALA A 252 -32.43 -4.10 10.02
N PRO A 253 -32.54 -2.98 10.78
CA PRO A 253 -32.11 -1.66 10.32
C PRO A 253 -30.58 -1.53 10.15
N ALA A 254 -29.78 -1.95 11.12
CA ALA A 254 -28.32 -1.82 11.05
C ALA A 254 -27.71 -2.69 9.95
N ALA A 255 -28.24 -3.89 9.74
CA ALA A 255 -27.82 -4.77 8.64
C ALA A 255 -28.01 -4.10 7.26
N ARG A 256 -29.15 -3.41 7.05
CA ARG A 256 -29.43 -2.69 5.81
C ARG A 256 -28.50 -1.49 5.59
N LEU A 257 -28.20 -0.75 6.66
CA LEU A 257 -27.27 0.39 6.58
C LEU A 257 -25.84 -0.08 6.31
N LEU A 258 -25.43 -1.22 6.89
CA LEU A 258 -24.13 -1.82 6.62
C LEU A 258 -24.00 -2.26 5.16
N GLU A 259 -25.00 -2.94 4.62
CA GLU A 259 -25.00 -3.35 3.22
C GLU A 259 -24.95 -2.14 2.26
N ARG A 260 -25.69 -1.07 2.59
CA ARG A 260 -25.77 0.15 1.79
C ARG A 260 -24.47 0.97 1.81
N TYR A 261 -23.91 1.20 2.98
CA TYR A 261 -22.81 2.15 3.18
C TYR A 261 -21.44 1.49 3.36
N PHE A 262 -21.42 0.18 3.56
CA PHE A 262 -20.21 -0.64 3.60
C PHE A 262 -20.35 -1.86 2.67
N PRO A 263 -20.51 -1.65 1.35
CA PRO A 263 -20.61 -2.74 0.39
C PRO A 263 -19.44 -3.71 0.55
N GLU A 264 -19.71 -5.02 0.49
CA GLU A 264 -18.73 -6.09 0.75
C GLU A 264 -17.99 -5.98 2.11
N GLY A 265 -18.52 -5.19 3.05
CA GLY A 265 -17.90 -4.91 4.36
C GLY A 265 -16.81 -3.83 4.33
N GLU A 266 -16.47 -3.31 3.15
CA GLU A 266 -15.45 -2.29 2.93
C GLU A 266 -16.03 -0.88 2.90
N LEU A 267 -15.17 0.15 2.91
CA LEU A 267 -15.65 1.53 2.81
C LEU A 267 -16.27 1.79 1.42
N GLN A 268 -17.36 2.55 1.39
CA GLN A 268 -18.04 2.94 0.14
C GLN A 268 -17.07 3.46 -0.93
N GLU A 269 -16.13 4.33 -0.56
CA GLU A 269 -15.14 4.91 -1.47
C GLU A 269 -14.10 3.92 -2.07
N ARG A 270 -14.10 2.66 -1.63
CA ARG A 270 -13.22 1.59 -2.14
C ARG A 270 -13.93 0.70 -3.15
N GLU A 271 -15.24 0.58 -3.05
CA GLU A 271 -16.05 -0.33 -3.86
C GLU A 271 -16.91 0.41 -4.90
N LEU A 272 -17.47 1.57 -4.52
CA LEU A 272 -18.30 2.35 -5.44
C LEU A 272 -17.43 3.21 -6.36
N THR A 273 -17.86 3.28 -7.62
CA THR A 273 -17.20 4.13 -8.62
C THR A 273 -17.80 5.52 -8.59
N TRP A 274 -16.94 6.55 -8.56
CA TRP A 274 -17.37 7.95 -8.57
C TRP A 274 -18.32 8.28 -9.74
N LEU A 275 -18.14 7.65 -10.93
CA LEU A 275 -19.03 7.83 -12.08
C LEU A 275 -20.46 7.39 -11.80
N GLY A 276 -20.65 6.29 -11.05
CA GLY A 276 -21.97 5.80 -10.68
C GLY A 276 -22.68 6.77 -9.73
N GLU A 277 -21.95 7.25 -8.71
CA GLU A 277 -22.48 8.25 -7.78
C GLU A 277 -22.75 9.59 -8.47
N TYR A 278 -21.89 10.02 -9.39
CA TYR A 278 -22.11 11.22 -10.17
C TYR A 278 -23.32 11.11 -11.10
N ALA A 279 -23.55 9.95 -11.73
CA ALA A 279 -24.75 9.72 -12.54
C ALA A 279 -26.03 9.80 -11.70
N ARG A 280 -25.98 9.41 -10.42
CA ARG A 280 -27.10 9.45 -9.48
C ARG A 280 -27.35 10.83 -8.88
N LEU A 281 -26.29 11.54 -8.50
CA LEU A 281 -26.35 12.77 -7.72
C LEU A 281 -26.11 14.05 -8.55
N GLY A 282 -25.51 13.94 -9.73
CA GLY A 282 -25.08 15.08 -10.53
C GLY A 282 -24.12 16.00 -9.78
N ASP A 283 -24.30 17.30 -9.96
CA ASP A 283 -23.45 18.34 -9.38
C ASP A 283 -23.50 18.37 -7.85
N LYS A 284 -24.59 17.85 -7.23
CA LYS A 284 -24.70 17.72 -5.77
C LYS A 284 -23.52 16.94 -5.17
N LEU A 285 -22.99 15.94 -5.88
CA LEU A 285 -21.81 15.22 -5.44
C LEU A 285 -20.59 16.14 -5.30
N LEU A 286 -20.37 17.02 -6.29
CA LEU A 286 -19.25 17.95 -6.28
C LEU A 286 -19.43 19.00 -5.18
N GLU A 287 -20.64 19.53 -5.02
CA GLU A 287 -21.00 20.46 -3.94
C GLU A 287 -20.75 19.85 -2.56
N THR A 288 -21.19 18.60 -2.33
CA THR A 288 -20.97 17.88 -1.07
C THR A 288 -19.47 17.70 -0.78
N VAL A 289 -18.67 17.33 -1.78
CA VAL A 289 -17.21 17.15 -1.60
C VAL A 289 -16.51 18.49 -1.33
N GLN A 290 -16.91 19.56 -2.03
CA GLN A 290 -16.35 20.90 -1.87
C GLN A 290 -16.79 21.58 -0.56
N GLY A 291 -17.97 21.25 -0.05
CA GLY A 291 -18.53 21.78 1.19
C GLY A 291 -17.94 21.20 2.47
N LEU A 292 -16.96 20.29 2.38
CA LEU A 292 -16.34 19.70 3.57
C LEU A 292 -15.60 20.76 4.40
N PRO A 293 -15.91 20.87 5.71
CA PRO A 293 -15.56 22.04 6.51
C PRO A 293 -14.07 22.14 6.86
N ASN A 294 -13.33 21.02 6.85
CA ASN A 294 -11.92 21.00 7.21
C ASN A 294 -11.13 19.90 6.49
N ILE A 295 -10.31 20.29 5.53
CA ILE A 295 -9.42 19.36 4.80
C ILE A 295 -8.28 18.80 5.67
N PHE A 296 -8.03 19.36 6.86
CA PHE A 296 -7.06 18.86 7.84
C PHE A 296 -7.67 17.91 8.86
N ASP A 297 -8.98 17.64 8.80
CA ASP A 297 -9.59 16.57 9.57
C ASP A 297 -9.43 15.24 8.81
N PHE A 298 -8.45 14.46 9.24
CA PHE A 298 -8.12 13.18 8.60
C PHE A 298 -8.98 12.00 9.08
N ARG A 299 -10.03 12.25 9.87
CA ARG A 299 -11.02 11.23 10.23
C ARG A 299 -11.87 10.85 9.02
N HIS A 300 -12.57 9.73 9.12
CA HIS A 300 -13.55 9.34 8.11
C HIS A 300 -14.81 10.22 8.25
N HIS A 301 -15.26 10.80 7.15
CA HIS A 301 -16.38 11.75 7.12
C HIS A 301 -17.68 11.07 6.68
N ALA A 302 -18.79 11.47 7.30
CA ALA A 302 -20.13 11.19 6.80
C ALA A 302 -20.62 12.43 6.04
N ALA A 303 -20.82 12.31 4.73
CA ALA A 303 -21.21 13.42 3.88
C ALA A 303 -22.65 13.26 3.43
N GLU A 304 -23.52 14.19 3.82
CA GLU A 304 -24.95 14.14 3.51
C GLU A 304 -25.20 14.42 2.02
N VAL A 305 -25.99 13.56 1.37
CA VAL A 305 -26.38 13.63 -0.05
C VAL A 305 -27.86 13.37 -0.28
#